data_AF-A0A6I7PYD1-F1
#
_entry.id   AF-A0A6I7PYD1-F1
#
_cell.length_a   1.000
_cell.length_b   1.000
_cell.length_c   1.000
_cell.angle_alpha   90.00
_cell.angle_beta   90.00
_cell.angle_gamma   90.00
#
_symmetry.space_group_name_H-M   'P 1'
#
loop_
_entity.id
_entity.type
_entity.pdbx_description
1 polymer ?
#
loop_
_entity_poly.entity_id
_entity_poly.type
_entity_poly.pdbx_seq_one_letter_code
_entity_poly.pdbx_strand_id
1 'polypeptide(L)'
;MGLDFAIEELYATGWSTLDTRDCAHTANGRVYPLVDRVRREFERAGYTLTIRFVQLFDCHRAEWSDAAGAPVGAVVGQSDQEAAVYALAQMRRQSARVGA
;
A
#
# COMPACT_ATOMS: atom_id res chain seq x y z
N MET A 1 12.05 6.43 -1.35
CA MET A 1 12.18 5.02 -1.76
C MET A 1 11.69 4.95 -3.20
N GLY A 2 11.87 3.85 -3.90
CA GLY A 2 11.34 3.71 -5.26
C GLY A 2 10.12 2.81 -5.26
N LEU A 3 9.25 2.95 -6.26
CA LEU A 3 8.13 2.03 -6.49
C LEU A 3 8.59 0.57 -6.52
N ASP A 4 9.77 0.30 -7.08
CA ASP A 4 10.37 -1.03 -7.14
C ASP A 4 10.59 -1.67 -5.77
N PHE A 5 11.10 -0.88 -4.81
CA PHE A 5 11.27 -1.33 -3.43
C PHE A 5 9.92 -1.61 -2.77
N ALA A 6 8.92 -0.75 -3.00
CA ALA A 6 7.57 -0.97 -2.48
C ALA A 6 6.95 -2.28 -3.02
N ILE A 7 7.22 -2.62 -4.28
CA ILE A 7 6.76 -3.86 -4.92
C ILE A 7 7.44 -5.08 -4.30
N GLU A 8 8.77 -5.02 -4.07
CA GLU A 8 9.51 -6.09 -3.42
C GLU A 8 8.99 -6.36 -2.00
N GLU A 9 8.75 -5.29 -1.24
CA GLU A 9 8.16 -5.36 0.08
C GLU A 9 6.75 -5.97 0.05
N LEU A 10 5.95 -5.65 -0.96
CA LEU A 10 4.62 -6.24 -1.14
C LEU A 10 4.71 -7.74 -1.45
N TYR A 11 5.60 -8.15 -2.36
CA TYR A 11 5.81 -9.56 -2.71
C TYR A 11 6.31 -10.38 -1.52
N ALA A 12 7.15 -9.80 -0.66
CA ALA A 12 7.59 -10.43 0.58
C ALA A 12 6.44 -10.77 1.55
N THR A 13 5.24 -10.19 1.37
CA THR A 13 4.02 -10.54 2.13
C THR A 13 3.20 -11.67 1.52
N GLY A 14 3.74 -12.36 0.50
CA GLY A 14 3.05 -13.41 -0.25
C GLY A 14 1.99 -12.86 -1.21
N TRP A 15 2.01 -11.56 -1.53
CA TRP A 15 1.16 -11.02 -2.58
C TRP A 15 1.52 -11.67 -3.91
N SER A 16 0.52 -12.26 -4.59
CA SER A 16 0.72 -12.96 -5.86
C SER A 16 -0.10 -12.31 -6.98
N THR A 17 0.35 -12.54 -8.20
CA THR A 17 -0.27 -12.03 -9.43
C THR A 17 -1.47 -12.86 -9.90
N LEU A 18 -2.02 -13.75 -9.07
CA LEU A 18 -3.12 -14.62 -9.44
C LEU A 18 -4.43 -13.86 -9.74
N ASP A 19 -4.57 -12.63 -9.23
CA ASP A 19 -5.62 -11.67 -9.62
C ASP A 19 -5.00 -10.32 -10.01
N THR A 20 -4.68 -10.17 -11.30
CA THR A 20 -4.10 -8.93 -11.87
C THR A 20 -5.12 -7.87 -12.21
N ARG A 21 -6.41 -8.06 -11.89
CA ARG A 21 -7.42 -7.01 -12.10
C ARG A 21 -7.03 -5.76 -11.31
N ASP A 22 -7.12 -4.60 -11.97
CA ASP A 22 -6.77 -3.29 -11.43
C ASP A 22 -5.31 -3.20 -10.94
N CYS A 23 -4.40 -3.89 -11.62
CA CYS A 23 -2.96 -3.79 -11.44
C CYS A 23 -2.31 -3.10 -12.63
N ALA A 24 -1.17 -2.45 -12.37
CA ALA A 24 -0.27 -1.95 -13.39
C ALA A 24 0.98 -2.83 -13.49
N HIS A 25 1.71 -2.65 -14.59
CA HIS A 25 2.97 -3.34 -14.86
C HIS A 25 4.11 -2.32 -14.92
N THR A 26 5.22 -2.64 -14.27
CA THR A 26 6.49 -1.93 -14.49
C THR A 26 7.08 -2.32 -15.86
N ALA A 27 8.07 -1.56 -16.33
CA ALA A 27 8.77 -1.86 -17.59
C ALA A 27 9.48 -3.23 -17.57
N ASN A 28 9.85 -3.74 -16.39
CA ASN A 28 10.44 -5.07 -16.22
C ASN A 28 9.40 -6.19 -15.97
N GLY A 29 8.11 -5.90 -16.13
CA GLY A 29 7.03 -6.89 -16.08
C GLY A 29 6.50 -7.23 -14.69
N ARG A 30 6.99 -6.57 -13.63
CA ARG A 30 6.43 -6.75 -12.28
C ARG A 30 5.04 -6.15 -12.21
N VAL A 31 4.14 -6.86 -11.55
CA VAL A 31 2.73 -6.47 -11.40
C VAL A 31 2.50 -5.89 -10.00
N TYR A 32 1.82 -4.76 -9.93
CA TYR A 32 1.49 -4.11 -8.67
C TYR A 32 0.09 -3.50 -8.70
N PRO A 33 -0.63 -3.44 -7.55
CA PRO A 33 -1.98 -2.93 -7.51
C PRO A 33 -2.03 -1.41 -7.75
N LEU A 34 -2.99 -0.93 -8.53
CA LEU A 34 -3.31 0.50 -8.62
C LEU A 34 -3.85 1.03 -7.27
N VAL A 35 -3.81 2.35 -7.07
CA VAL A 35 -4.29 2.99 -5.81
C VAL A 35 -5.70 2.54 -5.41
N ASP A 36 -6.64 2.45 -6.35
CA ASP A 36 -8.00 2.00 -6.05
C ASP A 36 -8.07 0.53 -5.61
N ARG A 37 -7.22 -0.32 -6.19
CA ARG A 37 -7.09 -1.71 -5.77
C ARG A 37 -6.54 -1.79 -4.34
N VAL A 38 -5.53 -0.98 -4.04
CA VAL A 38 -4.98 -0.86 -2.68
C VAL A 38 -6.07 -0.44 -1.70
N ARG A 39 -6.85 0.60 -1.99
CA ARG A 39 -7.96 1.06 -1.12
C ARG A 39 -8.94 -0.06 -0.80
N ARG A 40 -9.35 -0.84 -1.80
CA ARG A 40 -10.24 -2.00 -1.60
C ARG A 40 -9.63 -3.07 -0.68
N GLU A 41 -8.32 -3.29 -0.76
CA GLU A 41 -7.65 -4.25 0.13
C GLU A 41 -7.60 -3.74 1.58
N PHE A 42 -7.42 -2.43 1.80
CA PHE A 42 -7.56 -1.82 3.13
C PHE A 42 -8.99 -1.96 3.67
N GLU A 43 -10.00 -1.64 2.86
CA GLU A 43 -11.41 -1.77 3.23
C GLU A 43 -11.77 -3.22 3.61
N ARG A 44 -11.30 -4.20 2.82
CA ARG A 44 -11.47 -5.63 3.11
C ARG A 44 -10.83 -6.06 4.42
N ALA A 45 -9.74 -5.39 4.82
CA ALA A 45 -9.06 -5.62 6.09
C ALA A 45 -9.67 -4.81 7.26
N GLY A 46 -10.73 -4.04 7.03
CA GLY A 46 -11.39 -3.23 8.06
C GLY A 46 -10.70 -1.89 8.34
N TYR A 47 -9.86 -1.42 7.42
CA TYR A 47 -9.14 -0.15 7.52
C TYR A 47 -9.60 0.85 6.47
N THR A 48 -9.44 2.14 6.76
CA THR A 48 -9.66 3.22 5.80
C THR A 48 -8.32 3.84 5.41
N LEU A 49 -7.98 3.87 4.11
CA LEU A 49 -6.74 4.45 3.59
C LEU A 49 -6.95 5.87 3.05
N THR A 50 -6.14 6.81 3.53
CA THR A 50 -6.05 8.17 2.99
C THR A 50 -4.66 8.41 2.41
N ILE A 51 -4.57 9.00 1.22
CA ILE A 51 -3.30 9.41 0.61
C ILE A 51 -3.39 10.90 0.32
N ARG A 52 -2.43 11.68 0.82
CA ARG A 52 -2.36 13.12 0.58
C ARG A 52 -0.96 13.54 0.16
N PHE A 53 -0.90 14.54 -0.72
CA PHE A 53 0.35 15.20 -1.08
C PHE A 53 0.74 16.20 0.01
N VAL A 54 1.99 16.14 0.46
CA VAL A 54 2.57 17.00 1.49
C VAL A 54 3.55 17.96 0.80
N GLN A 55 3.03 19.11 0.38
CA GLN A 55 3.76 20.09 -0.43
C GLN A 55 5.12 20.49 0.15
N LEU A 56 5.21 20.66 1.47
CA LEU A 56 6.46 21.09 2.14
C LEU A 56 7.62 20.09 1.93
N PHE A 57 7.31 18.81 1.74
CA PHE A 57 8.29 17.74 1.62
C PHE A 57 8.29 17.07 0.23
N ASP A 58 7.48 17.60 -0.70
CA ASP A 58 7.31 17.05 -2.05
C ASP A 58 7.11 15.52 -2.05
N CYS A 59 6.20 15.04 -1.19
CA CYS A 59 5.96 13.62 -1.02
C CYS A 59 4.48 13.31 -0.81
N HIS A 60 4.11 12.04 -0.98
CA HIS A 60 2.78 11.54 -0.68
C HIS A 60 2.81 10.76 0.62
N ARG A 61 1.95 11.14 1.58
CA ARG A 61 1.73 10.40 2.81
C ARG A 61 0.49 9.53 2.66
N ALA A 62 0.67 8.22 2.77
CA ALA A 62 -0.40 7.25 2.90
C ALA A 62 -0.58 6.90 4.38
N GLU A 63 -1.79 6.99 4.89
CA GLU A 63 -2.12 6.69 6.28
C GLU A 63 -3.41 5.88 6.36
N TRP A 64 -3.51 5.00 7.35
CA TRP A 64 -4.71 4.22 7.56
C TRP A 64 -5.13 4.16 9.01
N SER A 65 -6.44 4.09 9.20
CA SER A 65 -7.11 4.01 10.50
C SER A 65 -8.00 2.78 10.58
N ASP A 66 -8.26 2.31 11.81
CA ASP A 66 -9.24 1.28 12.08
C ASP A 66 -10.69 1.80 11.97
N ALA A 67 -11.65 0.91 12.23
CA ALA A 67 -13.08 1.23 12.19
C ALA A 67 -13.51 2.29 13.22
N ALA A 68 -12.74 2.52 14.29
CA ALA A 68 -12.98 3.59 15.26
C ALA A 68 -12.35 4.93 14.82
N GLY A 69 -11.64 4.95 13.69
CA GLY A 69 -10.91 6.12 13.20
C GLY A 69 -9.57 6.32 13.91
N ALA A 70 -9.11 5.36 14.71
CA ALA A 70 -7.82 5.47 15.37
C ALA A 70 -6.68 5.19 14.36
N PRO A 71 -5.62 6.01 14.32
CA PRO A 71 -4.53 5.83 13.37
C PRO A 71 -3.75 4.55 13.69
N VAL A 72 -3.64 3.66 12.71
CA VAL A 72 -2.95 2.36 12.85
C VAL A 72 -1.55 2.42 12.23
N GLY A 73 -1.39 3.14 11.12
CA GLY A 73 -0.08 3.30 10.50
C GLY A 73 -0.04 4.37 9.43
N ALA A 74 1.18 4.72 9.01
CA ALA A 74 1.43 5.64 7.93
C ALA A 74 2.79 5.36 7.28
N VAL A 75 2.90 5.66 5.99
CA VAL A 75 4.13 5.64 5.21
C VAL A 75 4.19 6.86 4.30
N VAL A 76 5.37 7.15 3.75
CA VAL A 76 5.59 8.20 2.75
C VAL A 76 6.24 7.61 1.50
N GLY A 77 5.88 8.14 0.33
CA GLY A 77 6.47 7.81 -0.97
C GLY A 77 6.62 9.07 -1.84
N GLN A 78 7.37 8.97 -2.94
CA GLN A 78 7.56 10.07 -3.88
C GLN A 78 6.35 10.26 -4.81
N SER A 79 5.54 9.21 -4.99
CA SER A 79 4.26 9.27 -5.69
C SER A 79 3.13 8.68 -4.85
N ASP A 80 1.90 8.98 -5.22
CA ASP A 80 0.71 8.35 -4.65
C ASP A 80 0.75 6.82 -4.81
N GLN A 81 1.19 6.34 -5.97
CA GLN A 81 1.29 4.93 -6.31
C GLN A 81 2.35 4.20 -5.47
N GLU A 82 3.53 4.80 -5.27
CA GLU A 82 4.56 4.25 -4.38
C GLU A 82 4.04 4.17 -2.94
N ALA A 83 3.49 5.28 -2.43
CA ALA A 83 2.98 5.36 -1.06
C ALA A 83 1.86 4.32 -0.84
N ALA A 84 0.96 4.13 -1.80
CA ALA A 84 -0.12 3.14 -1.75
C ALA A 84 0.41 1.70 -1.67
N VAL A 85 1.29 1.32 -2.60
CA VAL A 85 1.84 -0.06 -2.66
C VAL A 85 2.62 -0.38 -1.40
N TYR A 86 3.42 0.57 -0.91
CA TYR A 86 4.19 0.37 0.31
C TYR A 86 3.30 0.31 1.55
N ALA A 87 2.23 1.12 1.62
CA ALA A 87 1.25 1.04 2.69
C ALA A 87 0.60 -0.35 2.74
N LEU A 88 0.23 -0.91 1.58
CA LEU A 88 -0.35 -2.26 1.51
C LEU A 88 0.61 -3.32 2.05
N ALA A 89 1.89 -3.25 1.67
CA ALA A 89 2.91 -4.15 2.21
C ALA A 89 2.98 -4.07 3.74
N GLN A 90 3.03 -2.86 4.31
CA GLN A 90 3.09 -2.66 5.75
C GLN A 90 1.84 -3.16 6.47
N MET A 91 0.64 -2.84 5.98
CA MET A 91 -0.62 -3.33 6.53
C MET A 91 -0.66 -4.87 6.56
N ARG A 92 -0.28 -5.53 5.46
CA ARG A 92 -0.24 -7.00 5.37
C ARG A 92 0.76 -7.61 6.36
N ARG A 93 1.94 -7.00 6.54
CA ARG A 93 2.93 -7.43 7.56
C ARG A 93 2.38 -7.29 8.98
N GLN A 94 1.67 -6.20 9.27
CA GLN A 94 1.04 -5.99 10.58
C GLN A 94 -0.03 -7.06 10.85
N SER A 95 -0.92 -7.32 9.89
CA SER A 95 -1.95 -8.36 10.02
C SER A 95 -1.36 -9.75 10.24
N ALA A 96 -0.25 -10.09 9.56
CA ALA A 96 0.44 -11.37 9.76
C ALA A 96 1.05 -11.50 11.17
N ARG A 97 1.44 -10.39 11.81
CA ARG A 97 2.03 -10.40 13.15
C ARG A 97 0.99 -10.52 14.27
N VAL A 98 -0.24 -10.06 14.03
CA VAL A 98 -1.34 -10.13 15.02
C VAL A 98 -2.00 -11.53 15.02
N GLY A 99 -1.82 -12.31 13.96
CA GLY A 99 -2.35 -13.68 13.84
C GLY A 99 -1.45 -14.83 14.33
N ALA A 100 -0.34 -14.52 15.02
CA ALA A 100 0.60 -15.51 15.58
C ALA A 100 0.60 -15.45 17.12
#